data_AF-A0A8D9DZN3-F1
#
_entry.id   AF-A0A8D9DZN3-F1
#
_cell.length_a   1.000
_cell.length_b   1.000
_cell.length_c   1.000
_cell.angle_alpha   90.00
_cell.angle_beta   90.00
_cell.angle_gamma   90.00
#
_symmetry.space_group_name_H-M   'P 1'
#
loop_
_entity.id
_entity.type
_entity.pdbx_description
1 polymer ?
#
loop_
_entity_poly.entity_id
_entity_poly.type
_entity_poly.pdbx_seq_one_letter_code
_entity_poly.pdbx_strand_id
1 'polypeptide(L)'
;MMNTMNDNNELESPFTWDIPEQNQHQSDWMVTKPAERLSCMVDDPGFKWCRYGKLLVLMYEHTVRQEKDKAMEYTNQCEAVLSDPVNQSDLFYQSIEKALWHVFLATKLKISEGNSNKKHVQSIISQITPFSQMNSVEKAGMLGIKTMTVMAYGPQIGGTMLDTIREAVRLCPTEPEWHHVEGRILKRLRGTMDVFNTNREPIIKAFQTAYNINPKNASYVITYAEELQKDGHNKSLAYNEYHEYWRKVMDLYEI
;
A
#
# COMPACT_ATOMS: atom_id res chain seq x y z
N MET A 1 -3.45 -34.34 -7.70
CA MET A 1 -4.58 -33.50 -8.16
C MET A 1 -5.26 -32.92 -6.93
N MET A 2 -4.96 -31.68 -6.56
CA MET A 2 -5.70 -30.90 -5.55
C MET A 2 -6.49 -29.83 -6.30
N ASN A 3 -7.67 -30.19 -6.77
CA ASN A 3 -8.74 -29.25 -7.08
C ASN A 3 -9.56 -29.12 -5.79
N THR A 4 -9.44 -28.01 -5.05
CA THR A 4 -10.39 -27.53 -4.02
C THR A 4 -9.84 -26.30 -3.28
N MET A 5 -9.43 -25.25 -4.01
CA MET A 5 -9.35 -23.87 -3.46
C MET A 5 -9.40 -22.83 -4.61
N ASN A 6 -10.07 -23.16 -5.72
CA ASN A 6 -10.11 -22.30 -6.91
C ASN A 6 -11.47 -21.68 -7.18
N ASP A 7 -12.44 -21.84 -6.27
CA ASP A 7 -13.74 -21.20 -6.38
C ASP A 7 -13.99 -20.37 -5.12
N ASN A 8 -14.15 -19.06 -5.33
CA ASN A 8 -14.42 -17.96 -4.41
C ASN A 8 -13.16 -17.20 -3.96
N ASN A 9 -13.20 -15.88 -4.23
CA ASN A 9 -12.25 -14.83 -3.85
C ASN A 9 -12.09 -14.65 -2.33
N GLU A 10 -11.93 -15.75 -1.58
CA GLU A 10 -11.90 -15.78 -0.13
C GLU A 10 -10.49 -15.71 0.43
N LEU A 11 -9.47 -15.95 -0.39
CA LEU A 11 -8.05 -15.82 -0.05
C LEU A 11 -7.39 -14.83 -1.01
N GLU A 12 -7.26 -13.60 -0.54
CA GLU A 12 -6.62 -12.50 -1.22
C GLU A 12 -5.13 -12.44 -0.86
N SER A 13 -4.27 -12.48 -1.87
CA SER A 13 -2.83 -12.36 -1.72
C SER A 13 -2.19 -11.83 -3.01
N PRO A 14 -0.91 -11.43 -2.99
CA PRO A 14 -0.20 -11.05 -4.22
C PRO A 14 -0.26 -12.12 -5.32
N PHE A 15 -0.41 -13.40 -4.96
CA PHE A 15 -0.54 -14.51 -5.92
C PHE A 15 -1.90 -14.59 -6.61
N THR A 16 -2.92 -13.88 -6.13
CA THR A 16 -4.28 -13.86 -6.71
C THR A 16 -4.66 -12.50 -7.28
N TRP A 17 -3.76 -11.51 -7.26
CA TRP A 17 -4.05 -10.13 -7.66
C TRP A 17 -3.72 -9.80 -9.11
N ASP A 18 -3.51 -10.81 -9.95
CA ASP A 18 -3.15 -10.66 -11.37
C ASP A 18 -2.00 -9.65 -11.56
N ILE A 19 -0.99 -9.73 -10.68
CA ILE A 19 0.22 -8.91 -10.81
C ILE A 19 0.80 -9.22 -12.19
N PRO A 20 0.93 -8.22 -13.10
CA PRO A 20 1.30 -8.50 -14.47
C PRO A 20 2.62 -9.24 -14.53
N GLU A 21 2.63 -10.38 -15.22
CA GLU A 21 3.83 -11.13 -15.57
C GLU A 21 4.67 -10.27 -16.52
N GLN A 22 5.30 -9.23 -16.00
CA GLN A 22 6.24 -8.48 -16.78
C GLN A 22 7.50 -9.34 -16.86
N ASN A 23 8.23 -9.22 -17.98
CA ASN A 23 9.63 -9.64 -18.11
C ASN A 23 10.55 -9.08 -16.97
N GLN A 24 10.01 -8.29 -16.05
CA GLN A 24 10.62 -7.65 -14.90
C GLN A 24 10.67 -8.51 -13.62
N HIS A 25 9.87 -9.58 -13.45
CA HIS A 25 10.06 -10.48 -12.28
C HIS A 25 11.46 -11.12 -12.27
N GLN A 26 12.08 -11.26 -13.45
CA GLN A 26 13.47 -11.69 -13.60
C GLN A 26 14.48 -10.56 -13.38
N SER A 27 14.03 -9.32 -13.27
CA SER A 27 14.93 -8.19 -13.12
C SER A 27 15.27 -7.96 -11.66
N ASP A 28 16.56 -7.85 -11.38
CA ASP A 28 17.07 -7.63 -10.02
C ASP A 28 16.51 -6.37 -9.36
N TRP A 29 16.09 -5.37 -10.13
CA TRP A 29 15.53 -4.13 -9.59
C TRP A 29 14.25 -4.34 -8.78
N MET A 30 13.44 -5.35 -9.11
CA MET A 30 12.19 -5.67 -8.41
C MET A 30 12.41 -6.16 -6.98
N VAL A 31 13.61 -6.64 -6.65
CA VAL A 31 14.00 -7.03 -5.29
C VAL A 31 14.96 -6.02 -4.67
N THR A 32 15.98 -5.59 -5.41
CA THR A 32 17.03 -4.69 -4.90
C THR A 32 16.46 -3.34 -4.49
N LYS A 33 15.58 -2.71 -5.30
CA LYS A 33 15.04 -1.38 -4.96
C LYS A 33 14.10 -1.41 -3.75
N PRO A 34 13.16 -2.36 -3.62
CA PRO A 34 12.39 -2.49 -2.39
C PRO A 34 13.25 -2.80 -1.16
N ALA A 35 14.27 -3.66 -1.28
CA ALA A 35 15.19 -3.99 -0.18
C ALA A 35 16.05 -2.78 0.26
N GLU A 36 16.63 -2.03 -0.69
CA GLU A 36 17.36 -0.78 -0.43
C GLU A 36 16.46 0.26 0.26
N ARG A 37 15.20 0.38 -0.19
CA ARG A 37 14.25 1.29 0.44
C ARG A 37 13.86 0.82 1.83
N LEU A 38 13.79 -0.48 2.07
CA LEU A 38 13.46 -1.07 3.36
C LEU A 38 14.58 -0.82 4.39
N SER A 39 15.84 -0.90 3.97
CA SER A 39 17.00 -0.68 4.84
C SER A 39 17.20 0.78 5.24
N CYS A 40 16.84 1.73 4.36
CA CYS A 40 16.93 3.16 4.64
C CYS A 40 15.64 3.79 5.19
N MET A 41 14.60 3.00 5.43
CA MET A 41 13.30 3.53 5.89
C MET A 41 13.34 3.89 7.36
N VAL A 42 13.03 5.15 7.65
CA VAL A 42 12.64 5.61 8.97
C VAL A 42 11.15 5.37 9.09
N ASP A 43 10.76 4.59 10.10
CA ASP A 43 9.34 4.31 10.34
C ASP A 43 8.70 5.49 11.06
N ASP A 44 7.51 5.87 10.62
CA ASP A 44 6.65 6.79 11.36
C ASP A 44 6.26 6.18 12.73
N PRO A 45 5.98 7.02 13.75
CA PRO A 45 5.43 6.52 15.00
C PRO A 45 4.08 5.85 14.77
N GLY A 46 3.88 4.66 15.35
CA GLY A 46 2.68 3.85 15.17
C GLY A 46 2.90 2.71 14.19
N PHE A 47 1.86 2.35 13.43
CA PHE A 47 1.92 1.21 12.53
C PHE A 47 2.85 1.44 11.34
N LYS A 48 3.81 0.53 11.17
CA LYS A 48 4.79 0.50 10.07
C LYS A 48 4.17 0.06 8.72
N TRP A 49 3.10 0.72 8.28
CA TRP A 49 2.34 0.38 7.07
C TRP A 49 3.19 0.27 5.80
N CYS A 50 4.03 1.28 5.54
CA CYS A 50 4.93 1.29 4.39
C CYS A 50 6.01 0.20 4.44
N ARG A 51 6.37 -0.30 5.64
CA ARG A 51 7.28 -1.43 5.83
C ARG A 51 6.57 -2.74 5.51
N TYR A 52 5.38 -2.93 6.07
CA TYR A 52 4.53 -4.10 5.82
C TYR A 52 4.33 -4.37 4.32
N GLY A 53 3.91 -3.37 3.55
CA GLY A 53 3.69 -3.57 2.11
C GLY A 53 4.97 -3.86 1.31
N LYS A 54 6.13 -3.30 1.70
CA LYS A 54 7.42 -3.65 1.04
C LYS A 54 7.84 -5.08 1.36
N LEU A 55 7.62 -5.53 2.59
CA LEU A 55 7.88 -6.92 2.99
C LEU A 55 7.00 -7.89 2.20
N LEU A 56 5.71 -7.58 1.99
CA LEU A 56 4.82 -8.38 1.14
C LEU A 56 5.33 -8.50 -0.30
N VAL A 57 5.78 -7.39 -0.90
CA VAL A 57 6.37 -7.41 -2.25
C VAL A 57 7.59 -8.32 -2.29
N LEU A 58 8.50 -8.21 -1.31
CA LEU A 58 9.71 -9.04 -1.24
C LEU A 58 9.40 -10.52 -1.00
N MET A 59 8.43 -10.83 -0.14
CA MET A 59 7.92 -12.18 0.07
C MET A 59 7.44 -12.80 -1.25
N TYR A 60 6.60 -12.08 -2.00
CA TYR A 60 6.09 -12.55 -3.28
C TYR A 60 7.21 -12.72 -4.32
N GLU A 61 8.06 -11.71 -4.52
CA GLU A 61 9.13 -11.72 -5.52
C GLU A 61 10.12 -12.88 -5.31
N HIS A 62 10.60 -13.08 -4.08
CA HIS A 62 11.50 -14.19 -3.78
C HIS A 62 10.83 -15.55 -3.95
N THR A 63 9.52 -15.65 -3.72
CA THR A 63 8.78 -16.89 -3.94
C THR A 63 8.64 -17.21 -5.43
N VAL A 64 8.29 -16.23 -6.26
CA VAL A 64 8.21 -16.38 -7.73
C VAL A 64 9.57 -16.77 -8.31
N ARG A 65 10.67 -16.24 -7.76
CA ARG A 65 12.05 -16.59 -8.12
C ARG A 65 12.55 -17.92 -7.53
N GLN A 66 11.72 -18.62 -6.75
CA GLN A 66 12.06 -19.87 -6.07
C GLN A 66 13.23 -19.72 -5.06
N GLU A 67 13.48 -18.51 -4.58
CA GLU A 67 14.47 -18.19 -3.54
C GLU A 67 13.85 -18.39 -2.14
N LYS A 68 13.55 -19.65 -1.79
CA LYS A 68 12.77 -20.01 -0.60
C LYS A 68 13.32 -19.45 0.72
N ASP A 69 14.64 -19.47 0.89
CA ASP A 69 15.27 -19.02 2.15
C ASP A 69 15.03 -17.52 2.37
N LYS A 70 15.19 -16.70 1.32
CA LYS A 70 14.89 -15.26 1.39
C LYS A 70 13.40 -14.98 1.51
N ALA A 71 12.55 -15.72 0.81
CA ALA A 71 11.11 -15.60 0.96
C ALA A 71 10.67 -15.87 2.42
N MET A 72 11.27 -16.87 3.06
CA MET A 72 11.04 -17.19 4.47
C MET A 72 11.61 -16.12 5.41
N GLU A 73 12.79 -15.57 5.11
CA GLU A 73 13.37 -14.45 5.85
C GLU A 73 12.42 -13.25 5.89
N TYR A 74 11.90 -12.82 4.74
CA TYR A 74 10.95 -11.72 4.68
C TYR A 74 9.58 -12.07 5.28
N THR A 75 9.18 -13.35 5.22
CA THR A 75 7.99 -13.85 5.93
C THR A 75 8.13 -13.62 7.44
N ASN A 76 9.27 -13.98 8.02
CA ASN A 76 9.53 -13.78 9.45
C ASN A 76 9.59 -12.30 9.83
N GLN A 77 10.20 -11.46 8.98
CA GLN A 77 10.21 -10.00 9.20
C GLN A 77 8.81 -9.40 9.13
N CYS A 78 7.95 -9.88 8.21
CA CYS A 78 6.58 -9.42 8.09
C CYS A 78 5.74 -9.83 9.30
N GLU A 79 5.89 -11.07 9.77
CA GLU A 79 5.26 -11.57 11.00
C GLU A 79 5.68 -10.77 12.24
N ALA A 80 6.97 -10.40 12.32
CA ALA A 80 7.48 -9.55 13.39
C ALA A 80 6.85 -8.16 13.37
N VAL A 81 6.58 -7.57 12.20
CA VAL A 81 5.85 -6.30 12.08
C VAL A 81 4.41 -6.46 12.58
N LEU A 82 3.69 -7.51 12.19
CA LEU A 82 2.31 -7.72 12.65
C LEU A 82 2.19 -8.08 14.14
N SER A 83 3.24 -8.67 14.70
CA SER A 83 3.28 -9.10 16.11
C SER A 83 3.90 -8.07 17.04
N ASP A 84 4.40 -6.94 16.52
CA ASP A 84 5.01 -5.87 17.30
C ASP A 84 3.94 -5.17 18.16
N PRO A 85 4.05 -5.17 19.50
CA PRO A 85 3.06 -4.54 20.39
C PRO A 85 2.85 -3.05 20.10
N VAL A 86 3.88 -2.36 19.61
CA VAL A 86 3.77 -0.94 19.23
C VAL A 86 2.80 -0.79 18.06
N ASN A 87 2.89 -1.65 17.05
CA ASN A 87 1.98 -1.65 15.91
C ASN A 87 0.57 -2.06 16.34
N GLN A 88 0.43 -3.06 17.23
CA GLN A 88 -0.88 -3.51 17.70
C GLN A 88 -1.62 -2.46 18.53
N SER A 89 -0.91 -1.49 19.10
CA SER A 89 -1.51 -0.35 19.81
C SER A 89 -2.00 0.78 18.89
N ASP A 90 -1.62 0.75 17.61
CA ASP A 90 -2.00 1.76 16.63
C ASP A 90 -3.45 1.58 16.16
N LEU A 91 -4.22 2.67 16.14
CA LEU A 91 -5.65 2.64 15.78
C LEU A 91 -5.88 2.25 14.33
N PHE A 92 -5.01 2.69 13.41
CA PHE A 92 -5.10 2.31 12.01
C PHE A 92 -4.84 0.81 11.87
N TYR A 93 -3.78 0.28 12.49
CA TYR A 93 -3.53 -1.17 12.53
C TYR A 93 -4.75 -1.96 13.02
N GLN A 94 -5.30 -1.58 14.19
CA GLN A 94 -6.44 -2.28 14.78
C GLN A 94 -7.67 -2.28 13.85
N SER A 95 -7.88 -1.18 13.14
CA SER A 95 -9.02 -1.04 12.24
C SER A 95 -8.98 -2.00 11.04
N ILE A 96 -7.78 -2.40 10.60
CA ILE A 96 -7.56 -3.27 9.44
C ILE A 96 -6.82 -4.58 9.77
N GLU A 97 -6.70 -4.93 11.05
CA GLU A 97 -5.89 -6.06 11.52
C GLU A 97 -6.23 -7.37 10.79
N LYS A 98 -7.51 -7.67 10.63
CA LYS A 98 -7.94 -8.90 9.93
C LYS A 98 -7.49 -8.92 8.48
N ALA A 99 -7.49 -7.77 7.80
CA ALA A 99 -7.03 -7.68 6.42
C ALA A 99 -5.51 -7.88 6.33
N LEU A 100 -4.75 -7.32 7.28
CA LEU A 100 -3.30 -7.52 7.37
C LEU A 100 -2.96 -9.00 7.55
N TRP A 101 -3.51 -9.64 8.59
CA TRP A 101 -3.25 -11.07 8.85
C TRP A 101 -3.74 -11.97 7.72
N HIS A 102 -4.87 -11.64 7.10
CA HIS A 102 -5.36 -12.39 5.95
C HIS A 102 -4.35 -12.43 4.80
N VAL A 103 -3.90 -11.26 4.34
CA VAL A 103 -2.95 -11.19 3.22
C VAL A 103 -1.65 -11.88 3.58
N PHE A 104 -1.13 -11.63 4.78
CA PHE A 104 0.10 -12.25 5.25
C PHE A 104 -0.02 -13.78 5.27
N LEU A 105 -1.06 -14.34 5.90
CA LEU A 105 -1.25 -15.78 6.03
C LEU A 105 -1.55 -16.46 4.69
N ALA A 106 -2.35 -15.82 3.82
CA ALA A 106 -2.61 -16.32 2.47
C ALA A 106 -1.33 -16.33 1.62
N THR A 107 -0.48 -15.32 1.76
CA THR A 107 0.85 -15.27 1.13
C THR A 107 1.76 -16.36 1.70
N LYS A 108 1.88 -16.46 3.04
CA LYS A 108 2.68 -17.48 3.76
C LYS A 108 2.26 -18.90 3.39
N LEU A 109 0.97 -19.14 3.20
CA LEU A 109 0.44 -20.42 2.72
C LEU A 109 1.05 -20.80 1.37
N LYS A 110 1.05 -19.88 0.39
CA LYS A 110 1.66 -20.09 -0.94
C LYS A 110 3.16 -20.36 -0.88
N ILE A 111 3.90 -19.65 -0.03
CA ILE A 111 5.34 -19.90 0.19
C ILE A 111 5.59 -21.31 0.72
N SER A 112 4.64 -21.81 1.52
CA SER A 112 4.72 -23.10 2.19
C SER A 112 4.21 -24.27 1.33
N GLU A 113 3.68 -24.00 0.13
CA GLU A 113 3.24 -25.03 -0.81
C GLU A 113 4.44 -25.85 -1.34
N GLY A 114 4.32 -27.18 -1.32
CA GLY A 114 5.31 -28.11 -1.88
C GLY A 114 6.07 -28.98 -0.87
N ASN A 115 6.21 -28.56 0.39
CA ASN A 115 6.91 -29.35 1.44
C ASN A 115 6.17 -29.43 2.79
N SER A 116 4.99 -28.80 2.91
CA SER A 116 4.26 -28.72 4.18
C SER A 116 3.36 -29.92 4.42
N ASN A 117 3.36 -30.42 5.66
CA ASN A 117 2.37 -31.39 6.12
C ASN A 117 0.96 -30.77 6.04
N LYS A 118 -0.03 -31.53 5.55
CA LYS A 118 -1.45 -31.13 5.49
C LYS A 118 -1.97 -30.50 6.79
N LYS A 119 -1.49 -30.98 7.95
CA LYS A 119 -1.85 -30.40 9.26
C LYS A 119 -1.40 -28.94 9.42
N HIS A 120 -0.20 -28.61 8.94
CA HIS A 120 0.32 -27.25 9.00
C HIS A 120 -0.46 -26.30 8.09
N VAL A 121 -0.73 -26.74 6.85
CA VAL A 121 -1.58 -25.99 5.90
C VAL A 121 -2.96 -25.71 6.49
N GLN A 122 -3.62 -26.73 7.06
CA GLN A 122 -4.94 -26.55 7.66
C GLN A 122 -4.91 -25.59 8.85
N SER A 123 -3.84 -25.62 9.65
CA SER A 123 -3.65 -24.70 10.78
C SER A 123 -3.49 -23.24 10.34
N ILE A 124 -2.87 -22.98 9.20
CA ILE A 124 -2.78 -21.61 8.63
C ILE A 124 -4.16 -21.18 8.14
N ILE A 125 -4.82 -22.02 7.33
CA ILE A 125 -6.15 -21.72 6.78
C ILE A 125 -7.17 -21.38 7.87
N SER A 126 -7.17 -22.11 8.99
CA SER A 126 -8.10 -21.86 10.09
C SER A 126 -7.92 -20.50 10.79
N GLN A 127 -6.79 -19.83 10.57
CA GLN A 127 -6.52 -18.50 11.13
C GLN A 127 -6.93 -17.37 10.17
N ILE A 128 -7.18 -17.67 8.89
CA ILE A 128 -7.53 -16.67 7.90
C ILE A 128 -9.01 -16.33 8.03
N THR A 129 -9.31 -15.05 8.29
CA THR A 129 -10.68 -14.53 8.17
C THR A 129 -11.00 -14.33 6.69
N PRO A 130 -11.98 -15.04 6.09
CA PRO A 130 -12.29 -14.91 4.66
C PRO A 130 -12.71 -13.48 4.28
N PHE A 131 -12.39 -13.06 3.05
CA PHE A 131 -12.70 -11.69 2.59
C PHE A 131 -14.19 -11.36 2.64
N SER A 132 -15.06 -12.33 2.34
CA SER A 132 -16.52 -12.12 2.40
C SER A 132 -17.01 -11.75 3.80
N GLN A 133 -16.33 -12.25 4.84
CA GLN A 133 -16.69 -12.05 6.26
C GLN A 133 -16.12 -10.76 6.87
N MET A 134 -15.28 -10.03 6.13
CA MET A 134 -14.73 -8.74 6.58
C MET A 134 -15.79 -7.63 6.53
N ASN A 135 -15.72 -6.73 7.51
CA ASN A 135 -16.53 -5.50 7.53
C ASN A 135 -16.00 -4.48 6.49
N SER A 136 -16.70 -3.35 6.32
CA SER A 136 -16.31 -2.34 5.30
C SER A 136 -14.91 -1.75 5.52
N VAL A 137 -14.50 -1.52 6.77
CA VAL A 137 -13.17 -0.97 7.09
C VAL A 137 -12.08 -1.98 6.79
N GLU A 138 -12.28 -3.24 7.20
CA GLU A 138 -11.36 -4.34 6.90
C GLU A 138 -11.26 -4.59 5.37
N LYS A 139 -12.37 -4.52 4.64
CA LYS A 139 -12.39 -4.59 3.17
C LYS A 139 -11.63 -3.42 2.53
N ALA A 140 -11.79 -2.20 3.05
CA ALA A 140 -11.00 -1.05 2.62
C ALA A 140 -9.50 -1.30 2.87
N GLY A 141 -9.16 -1.88 4.03
CA GLY A 141 -7.82 -2.38 4.36
C GLY A 141 -7.25 -3.30 3.30
N MET A 142 -8.01 -4.34 2.91
CA MET A 142 -7.61 -5.29 1.87
C MET A 142 -7.29 -4.58 0.54
N LEU A 143 -8.18 -3.69 0.10
CA LEU A 143 -8.02 -2.92 -1.14
C LEU A 143 -6.81 -1.97 -1.07
N GLY A 144 -6.55 -1.39 0.11
CA GLY A 144 -5.38 -0.59 0.38
C GLY A 144 -4.07 -1.38 0.29
N ILE A 145 -4.02 -2.58 0.90
CA ILE A 145 -2.86 -3.48 0.84
C ILE A 145 -2.61 -3.92 -0.61
N LYS A 146 -3.67 -4.33 -1.32
CA LYS A 146 -3.62 -4.71 -2.74
C LYS A 146 -3.05 -3.58 -3.58
N THR A 147 -3.64 -2.39 -3.46
CA THR A 147 -3.18 -1.19 -4.14
C THR A 147 -1.69 -0.94 -3.91
N MET A 148 -1.25 -0.89 -2.65
CA MET A 148 0.13 -0.59 -2.32
C MET A 148 1.11 -1.61 -2.89
N THR A 149 0.75 -2.89 -2.83
CA THR A 149 1.59 -4.00 -3.29
C THR A 149 1.71 -3.97 -4.82
N VAL A 150 0.58 -3.92 -5.52
CA VAL A 150 0.52 -3.95 -6.99
C VAL A 150 1.13 -2.68 -7.60
N MET A 151 1.03 -1.54 -6.92
CA MET A 151 1.71 -0.31 -7.32
C MET A 151 3.25 -0.41 -7.34
N ALA A 152 3.87 -1.43 -6.74
CA ALA A 152 5.31 -1.62 -6.82
C ALA A 152 5.80 -1.93 -8.25
N TYR A 153 4.91 -2.42 -9.12
CA TYR A 153 5.22 -2.96 -10.44
C TYR A 153 5.11 -1.94 -11.59
N GLY A 154 5.07 -0.65 -11.28
CA GLY A 154 5.23 0.42 -12.26
C GLY A 154 3.98 1.28 -12.53
N PRO A 155 4.14 2.37 -13.28
CA PRO A 155 3.11 3.39 -13.48
C PRO A 155 1.91 2.91 -14.32
N GLN A 156 2.12 1.95 -15.24
CA GLN A 156 1.10 1.41 -16.13
C GLN A 156 -0.06 0.72 -15.40
N ILE A 157 0.14 0.32 -14.14
CA ILE A 157 -0.89 -0.32 -13.31
C ILE A 157 -1.71 0.71 -12.52
N GLY A 158 -1.31 1.99 -12.56
CA GLY A 158 -1.96 3.05 -11.80
C GLY A 158 -3.44 3.21 -12.14
N GLY A 159 -3.85 2.95 -13.40
CA GLY A 159 -5.25 3.08 -13.82
C GLY A 159 -6.15 2.09 -13.10
N THR A 160 -5.79 0.80 -13.15
CA THR A 160 -6.53 -0.28 -12.48
C THR A 160 -6.56 -0.10 -10.96
N MET A 161 -5.46 0.38 -10.37
CA MET A 161 -5.40 0.58 -8.92
C MET A 161 -6.11 1.85 -8.45
N LEU A 162 -6.36 2.82 -9.34
CA LEU A 162 -7.13 4.02 -8.99
C LEU A 162 -8.57 3.69 -8.61
N ASP A 163 -9.23 2.80 -9.37
CA ASP A 163 -10.59 2.38 -9.04
C ASP A 163 -10.60 1.54 -7.75
N THR A 164 -9.57 0.71 -7.56
CA THR A 164 -9.39 -0.11 -6.36
C THR A 164 -9.27 0.76 -5.10
N ILE A 165 -8.44 1.81 -5.12
CA ILE A 165 -8.28 2.68 -3.95
C ILE A 165 -9.50 3.58 -3.71
N ARG A 166 -10.18 4.01 -4.78
CA ARG A 166 -11.42 4.81 -4.65
C ARG A 166 -12.53 4.00 -4.01
N GLU A 167 -12.59 2.70 -4.27
CA GLU A 167 -13.49 1.80 -3.57
C GLU A 167 -13.12 1.70 -2.08
N ALA A 168 -11.83 1.65 -1.73
CA ALA A 168 -11.40 1.71 -0.32
C ALA A 168 -11.85 3.02 0.35
N VAL A 169 -11.68 4.16 -0.33
CA VAL A 169 -12.16 5.48 0.13
C VAL A 169 -13.69 5.48 0.30
N ARG A 170 -14.44 4.85 -0.61
CA ARG A 170 -15.90 4.74 -0.50
C ARG A 170 -16.34 3.92 0.71
N LEU A 171 -15.62 2.83 0.99
CA LEU A 171 -15.91 1.94 2.11
C LEU A 171 -15.50 2.53 3.47
N CYS A 172 -14.43 3.33 3.51
CA CYS A 172 -13.92 3.96 4.72
C CYS A 172 -13.40 5.39 4.41
N PRO A 173 -14.29 6.37 4.25
CA PRO A 173 -13.91 7.72 3.82
C PRO A 173 -13.17 8.53 4.89
N THR A 174 -13.18 8.06 6.13
CA THR A 174 -12.54 8.73 7.28
C THR A 174 -11.12 8.24 7.56
N GLU A 175 -10.62 7.25 6.81
CA GLU A 175 -9.25 6.78 6.97
C GLU A 175 -8.31 7.61 6.07
N PRO A 176 -7.40 8.43 6.65
CA PRO A 176 -6.55 9.31 5.86
C PRO A 176 -5.60 8.58 4.91
N GLU A 177 -5.16 7.36 5.26
CA GLU A 177 -4.20 6.60 4.42
C GLU A 177 -4.78 6.30 3.02
N TRP A 178 -6.09 6.05 2.89
CA TRP A 178 -6.70 5.78 1.58
C TRP A 178 -6.65 6.98 0.64
N HIS A 179 -6.91 8.17 1.16
CA HIS A 179 -6.79 9.42 0.41
C HIS A 179 -5.34 9.72 0.06
N HIS A 180 -4.41 9.43 0.97
CA HIS A 180 -2.98 9.59 0.71
C HIS A 180 -2.50 8.68 -0.42
N VAL A 181 -2.89 7.40 -0.39
CA VAL A 181 -2.58 6.44 -1.45
C VAL A 181 -3.23 6.84 -2.78
N GLU A 182 -4.48 7.33 -2.79
CA GLU A 182 -5.11 7.87 -4.00
C GLU A 182 -4.29 9.01 -4.61
N GLY A 183 -3.87 9.98 -3.80
CA GLY A 183 -3.00 11.08 -4.25
C GLY A 183 -1.69 10.58 -4.87
N ARG A 184 -1.09 9.53 -4.27
CA ARG A 184 0.14 8.91 -4.80
C ARG A 184 -0.10 8.20 -6.15
N ILE A 185 -1.25 7.55 -6.35
CA ILE A 185 -1.62 6.95 -7.64
C ILE A 185 -1.79 8.03 -8.70
N LEU A 186 -2.59 9.05 -8.41
CA LEU A 186 -2.87 10.16 -9.33
C LEU A 186 -1.56 10.88 -9.73
N LYS A 187 -0.66 11.10 -8.77
CA LYS A 187 0.67 11.67 -9.04
C LYS A 187 1.51 10.82 -9.99
N ARG A 188 1.44 9.49 -9.91
CA ARG A 188 2.15 8.58 -10.82
C ARG A 188 1.52 8.57 -12.22
N LEU A 189 0.19 8.54 -12.28
CA LEU A 189 -0.56 8.59 -13.53
C LEU A 189 -0.32 9.90 -14.31
N ARG A 190 0.08 10.97 -13.64
CA ARG A 190 0.49 12.22 -14.28
C ARG A 190 1.58 12.03 -15.34
N GLY A 191 2.57 11.19 -15.06
CA GLY A 191 3.67 10.94 -16.00
C GLY A 191 3.23 10.19 -17.26
N THR A 192 2.03 9.61 -17.26
CA THR A 192 1.53 8.72 -18.31
C THR A 192 0.22 9.20 -18.95
N MET A 193 -0.49 10.16 -18.34
CA MET A 193 -1.79 10.66 -18.80
C MET A 193 -1.81 12.20 -18.84
N ASP A 194 -2.07 12.77 -20.02
CA ASP A 194 -2.08 14.23 -20.25
C ASP A 194 -3.08 15.00 -19.37
N VAL A 195 -4.22 14.39 -19.05
CA VAL A 195 -5.29 15.01 -18.24
C VAL A 195 -4.79 15.41 -16.85
N PHE A 196 -3.92 14.60 -16.23
CA PHE A 196 -3.34 14.91 -14.92
C PHE A 196 -2.09 15.80 -15.03
N ASN A 197 -1.45 15.85 -16.21
CA ASN A 197 -0.31 16.72 -16.45
C ASN A 197 -0.71 18.20 -16.41
N THR A 198 -1.94 18.49 -16.83
CA THR A 198 -2.51 19.84 -16.87
C THR A 198 -3.36 20.18 -15.65
N ASN A 199 -4.11 19.21 -15.10
CA ASN A 199 -4.94 19.43 -13.91
C ASN A 199 -4.39 18.70 -12.67
N ARG A 200 -3.82 19.48 -11.73
CA ARG A 200 -3.28 18.97 -10.45
C ARG A 200 -4.32 18.93 -9.33
N GLU A 201 -5.51 19.50 -9.54
CA GLU A 201 -6.54 19.64 -8.51
C GLU A 201 -6.95 18.30 -7.87
N PRO A 202 -7.15 17.19 -8.62
CA PRO A 202 -7.50 15.91 -8.00
C PRO A 202 -6.40 15.38 -7.06
N ILE A 203 -5.13 15.58 -7.42
CA ILE A 203 -3.97 15.16 -6.62
C ILE A 203 -3.93 15.97 -5.32
N ILE A 204 -4.05 17.30 -5.43
CA ILE A 204 -4.01 18.22 -4.29
C ILE A 204 -5.17 17.93 -3.34
N LYS A 205 -6.38 17.73 -3.88
CA LYS A 205 -7.58 17.41 -3.09
C LYS A 205 -7.43 16.12 -2.29
N ALA A 206 -6.86 15.07 -2.89
CA ALA A 206 -6.63 13.80 -2.19
C ALA A 206 -5.66 13.98 -1.01
N PHE A 207 -4.51 14.63 -1.23
CA PHE A 207 -3.54 14.90 -0.15
C PHE A 207 -4.09 15.87 0.91
N GLN A 208 -4.84 16.90 0.50
CA GLN A 208 -5.51 17.82 1.41
C GLN A 208 -6.51 17.07 2.30
N THR A 209 -7.25 16.11 1.76
CA THR A 209 -8.22 15.32 2.54
C THR A 209 -7.51 14.46 3.57
N ALA A 210 -6.42 13.77 3.21
CA ALA A 210 -5.60 13.01 4.15
C ALA A 210 -5.05 13.91 5.29
N TYR A 211 -4.51 15.08 4.94
CA TYR A 211 -4.02 16.06 5.90
C TYR A 211 -5.13 16.57 6.83
N ASN A 212 -6.30 16.94 6.29
CA ASN A 212 -7.40 17.47 7.10
C ASN A 212 -7.92 16.46 8.12
N ILE A 213 -7.89 15.16 7.78
CA ILE A 213 -8.30 14.09 8.69
C ILE A 213 -7.24 13.83 9.77
N ASN A 214 -5.94 13.85 9.41
CA ASN A 214 -4.85 13.67 10.37
C ASN A 214 -3.69 14.64 10.12
N PRO A 215 -3.78 15.88 10.64
CA PRO A 215 -2.79 16.94 10.38
C PRO A 215 -1.47 16.72 11.13
N LYS A 216 -1.42 15.78 12.08
CA LYS A 216 -0.22 15.48 12.88
C LYS A 216 0.71 14.48 12.19
N ASN A 217 0.25 13.85 11.11
CA ASN A 217 1.07 12.90 10.37
C ASN A 217 2.02 13.67 9.43
N ALA A 218 3.32 13.61 9.72
CA ALA A 218 4.36 14.33 8.97
C ALA A 218 4.38 13.99 7.48
N SER A 219 4.14 12.72 7.11
CA SER A 219 4.07 12.30 5.71
C SER A 219 2.94 13.02 4.97
N TYR A 220 1.77 13.16 5.59
CA TYR A 220 0.62 13.85 4.99
C TYR A 220 0.88 15.35 4.84
N VAL A 221 1.49 15.98 5.86
CA VAL A 221 1.90 17.38 5.82
C VAL A 221 2.89 17.64 4.69
N ILE A 222 4.00 16.89 4.65
CA ILE A 222 5.07 17.07 3.66
C ILE A 222 4.53 16.85 2.24
N THR A 223 3.80 15.76 2.02
CA THR A 223 3.28 15.46 0.67
C THR A 223 2.25 16.47 0.20
N TYR A 224 1.39 16.97 1.08
CA TYR A 224 0.45 18.04 0.74
C TYR A 224 1.18 19.35 0.42
N ALA A 225 2.11 19.77 1.27
CA ALA A 225 2.92 20.97 1.10
C ALA A 225 3.73 20.94 -0.22
N GLU A 226 4.36 19.81 -0.54
CA GLU A 226 5.09 19.63 -1.81
C GLU A 226 4.20 19.82 -3.04
N GLU A 227 2.98 19.29 -3.02
CA GLU A 227 2.09 19.39 -4.17
C GLU A 227 1.50 20.80 -4.33
N LEU A 228 1.25 21.50 -3.21
CA LEU A 228 0.91 22.94 -3.20
C LEU A 228 2.05 23.80 -3.77
N GLN A 229 3.30 23.54 -3.36
CA GLN A 229 4.46 24.27 -3.88
C GLN A 229 4.60 24.10 -5.40
N LYS A 230 4.47 22.85 -5.89
CA LYS A 230 4.52 22.54 -7.32
C LYS A 230 3.37 23.19 -8.11
N ASP A 231 2.18 23.25 -7.52
CA ASP A 231 1.03 23.93 -8.13
C ASP A 231 1.25 25.45 -8.20
N GLY A 232 1.75 26.05 -7.11
CA GLY A 232 2.12 27.46 -7.06
C GLY A 232 3.19 27.82 -8.09
N HIS A 233 4.23 26.98 -8.27
CA HIS A 233 5.22 27.18 -9.33
C HIS A 233 4.59 27.16 -10.72
N ASN A 234 3.68 26.22 -11.00
CA ASN A 234 2.97 26.16 -12.29
C ASN A 234 2.08 27.39 -12.52
N LYS A 235 1.48 27.94 -11.47
CA LYS A 235 0.61 29.11 -11.51
C LYS A 235 1.34 30.45 -11.40
N SER A 236 2.65 30.46 -11.11
CA SER A 236 3.47 31.66 -10.90
C SER A 236 3.58 32.62 -12.11
N LEU A 237 2.94 32.28 -13.24
CA LEU A 237 2.59 33.24 -14.29
C LEU A 237 1.55 34.30 -13.82
N ALA A 238 0.90 34.09 -12.67
CA ALA A 238 0.02 35.03 -11.97
C ALA A 238 0.54 35.33 -10.54
N TYR A 239 1.27 36.43 -10.38
CA TYR A 239 2.08 36.80 -9.21
C TYR A 239 1.37 36.74 -7.82
N ASN A 240 0.05 36.93 -7.77
CA ASN A 240 -0.71 37.00 -6.51
C ASN A 240 -1.05 35.62 -5.93
N GLU A 241 -1.23 34.59 -6.75
CA GLU A 241 -1.61 33.25 -6.26
C GLU A 241 -0.43 32.56 -5.58
N TYR A 242 0.79 32.73 -6.11
CA TYR A 242 2.00 32.13 -5.57
C TYR A 242 2.23 32.44 -4.07
N HIS A 243 2.00 33.69 -3.65
CA HIS A 243 2.17 34.10 -2.26
C HIS A 243 1.16 33.46 -1.31
N GLU A 244 -0.07 33.18 -1.77
CA GLU A 244 -1.08 32.48 -0.98
C GLU A 244 -0.70 31.01 -0.77
N TYR A 245 -0.23 30.33 -1.82
CA TYR A 245 0.27 28.95 -1.72
C TYR A 245 1.51 28.87 -0.84
N TRP A 246 2.44 29.82 -0.96
CA TRP A 246 3.63 29.85 -0.12
C TRP A 246 3.29 30.05 1.35
N ARG A 247 2.35 30.95 1.67
CA ARG A 247 1.87 31.11 3.05
C ARG A 247 1.27 29.81 3.59
N LYS A 248 0.39 29.15 2.83
CA LYS A 248 -0.18 27.84 3.22
C LYS A 248 0.90 26.78 3.46
N VAL A 249 1.96 26.77 2.65
CA VAL A 249 3.10 25.84 2.83
C VAL A 249 3.85 26.15 4.12
N MET A 250 4.13 27.41 4.42
CA MET A 250 4.80 27.81 5.66
C MET A 250 3.95 27.46 6.88
N ASP A 251 2.64 27.76 6.85
CA ASP A 251 1.71 27.44 7.93
C ASP A 251 1.66 25.92 8.24
N LEU A 252 1.88 25.07 7.22
CA LEU A 252 1.92 23.61 7.39
C LEU A 252 3.17 23.11 8.13
N TYR A 253 4.30 23.82 8.03
CA TYR A 253 5.57 23.44 8.67
C TYR A 253 5.76 24.05 10.06
N GLU A 254 4.89 24.97 10.50
CA GLU A 254 4.94 25.61 11.81
C GLU A 254 4.08 24.91 12.89
N ILE A 255 3.48 23.75 12.57
CA ILE A 255 2.63 22.91 13.47
C ILE A 255 3.47 21.83 14.15
#